data_AF-A0A265Q774-F1
#
_entry.id   AF-A0A265Q774-F1
#
_cell.length_a   1.000
_cell.length_b   1.000
_cell.length_c   1.000
_cell.angle_alpha   90.00
_cell.angle_beta   90.00
_cell.angle_gamma   90.00
#
_symmetry.space_group_name_H-M   'P 1'
#
loop_
_entity.id
_entity.type
_entity.pdbx_description
1 polymer ?
#
loop_
_entity_poly.entity_id
_entity_poly.type
_entity_poly.pdbx_seq_one_letter_code
_entity_poly.pdbx_strand_id
1 'polypeptide(L)'
;MDYNEIKISTSCTLDCWDSCSILATVSDNKIISLKGDNRNHITGNVLCAKGMRYMDMINHPDRIREPLIKEKNGWKRASWRKLWI
;
A
#
# COMPACT_ATOMS: atom_id res chain seq x y z
N MET A 1 -6.89 -17.87 -16.41
CA MET A 1 -6.60 -17.88 -14.96
C MET A 1 -5.09 -17.96 -14.87
N ASP A 2 -4.44 -16.86 -14.50
CA ASP A 2 -2.99 -16.87 -14.28
C ASP A 2 -2.71 -17.70 -13.02
N TYR A 3 -1.94 -18.78 -13.18
CA TYR A 3 -1.64 -19.74 -12.12
C TYR A 3 -0.73 -19.17 -11.01
N ASN A 4 -0.35 -17.89 -11.09
CA ASN A 4 0.53 -17.21 -10.14
C ASN A 4 -0.18 -16.15 -9.27
N GLU A 5 -1.51 -16.06 -9.32
CA GLU A 5 -2.27 -15.14 -8.47
C GLU A 5 -2.41 -15.65 -7.03
N ILE A 6 -2.00 -14.84 -6.07
CA ILE A 6 -2.17 -15.10 -4.63
C ILE A 6 -3.13 -14.06 -4.07
N LYS A 7 -4.13 -14.52 -3.31
CA LYS A 7 -5.04 -13.64 -2.55
C LYS A 7 -4.56 -13.53 -1.12
N ILE A 8 -4.25 -12.31 -0.71
CA ILE A 8 -3.77 -11.98 0.63
C ILE A 8 -4.78 -11.05 1.28
N SER A 9 -5.05 -11.25 2.55
CA SER A 9 -5.84 -10.29 3.31
C SER A 9 -4.99 -9.47 4.24
N THR A 10 -5.37 -8.20 4.28
CA THR A 10 -4.67 -7.15 4.99
C THR A 10 -5.68 -6.18 5.55
N SER A 11 -5.22 -5.28 6.40
CA SER A 11 -6.01 -4.17 6.92
C SER A 11 -5.83 -2.91 6.07
N CYS A 12 -6.84 -2.04 6.13
CA CYS A 12 -6.74 -0.67 5.65
C CYS A 12 -5.73 0.11 6.51
N THR A 13 -4.71 0.68 5.87
CA THR A 13 -3.66 1.51 6.48
C THR A 13 -4.02 2.99 6.61
N LEU A 14 -5.24 3.41 6.24
CA LEU A 14 -5.70 4.79 6.42
C LEU A 14 -6.04 5.11 7.88
N ASP A 15 -5.95 4.12 8.77
CA ASP A 15 -6.11 4.25 10.23
C ASP A 15 -7.38 4.99 10.64
N CYS A 16 -8.46 4.79 9.89
CA CYS A 16 -9.78 5.26 10.25
C CYS A 16 -10.49 4.21 11.12
N TRP A 17 -11.52 4.64 11.82
CA TRP A 17 -12.20 3.85 12.83
C TRP A 17 -12.85 2.59 12.26
N ASP A 18 -13.28 2.64 10.99
CA ASP A 18 -13.88 1.52 10.26
C ASP A 18 -12.98 0.27 10.18
N SER A 19 -11.65 0.42 10.27
CA SER A 19 -10.68 -0.68 10.30
C SER A 19 -10.94 -1.75 9.22
N CYS A 20 -11.25 -1.31 7.99
CA CYS A 20 -11.74 -2.19 6.93
C CYS A 20 -10.72 -3.31 6.62
N SER A 21 -11.20 -4.53 6.35
CA SER A 21 -10.37 -5.58 5.77
C SER A 21 -10.33 -5.48 4.25
N ILE A 22 -9.15 -5.71 3.67
CA ILE A 22 -8.88 -5.60 2.23
C ILE A 22 -8.36 -6.93 1.72
N LEU A 23 -8.95 -7.39 0.62
CA LEU A 23 -8.48 -8.54 -0.14
C LEU A 23 -7.60 -8.03 -1.29
N ALA A 24 -6.30 -8.29 -1.19
CA ALA A 24 -5.32 -7.98 -2.22
C ALA A 24 -5.07 -9.20 -3.10
N THR A 25 -5.22 -9.03 -4.41
CA THR A 25 -4.74 -10.00 -5.40
C THR A 25 -3.34 -9.58 -5.84
N VAL A 26 -2.38 -10.49 -5.72
CA VAL A 26 -0.96 -10.27 -6.02
C VAL A 26 -0.53 -11.24 -7.12
N SER A 27 0.18 -10.73 -8.12
CA SER A 27 0.85 -11.53 -9.17
C SER A 27 2.21 -10.90 -9.46
N ASP A 28 3.23 -11.73 -9.72
CA ASP A 28 4.60 -11.29 -10.04
C ASP A 28 5.14 -10.20 -9.08
N ASN A 29 4.92 -10.41 -7.78
CA ASN A 29 5.31 -9.51 -6.71
C ASN A 29 4.71 -8.09 -6.81
N LYS A 30 3.56 -7.95 -7.48
CA LYS A 30 2.80 -6.71 -7.62
C LYS A 30 1.35 -6.93 -7.23
N ILE A 31 0.77 -5.95 -6.56
CA ILE A 31 -0.67 -5.91 -6.31
C ILE A 31 -1.35 -5.56 -7.64
N ILE A 32 -2.28 -6.40 -8.10
CA ILE A 32 -3.04 -6.17 -9.34
C ILE A 32 -4.48 -5.72 -9.07
N SER A 33 -5.03 -6.02 -7.88
CA SER A 33 -6.38 -5.61 -7.49
C SER A 33 -6.51 -5.54 -5.97
N LEU A 34 -7.35 -4.60 -5.50
CA LEU A 34 -7.79 -4.48 -4.12
C LEU A 34 -9.31 -4.46 -4.09
N LYS A 35 -9.91 -5.25 -3.20
CA LYS A 35 -11.36 -5.29 -2.94
C LYS A 35 -11.62 -5.33 -1.43
N GLY A 36 -12.84 -5.02 -1.00
CA GLY A 36 -13.23 -5.27 0.39
C GLY A 36 -13.21 -6.78 0.69
N ASP A 37 -12.76 -7.14 1.88
CA ASP A 37 -12.71 -8.51 2.35
C ASP A 37 -13.89 -8.79 3.31
N ASN A 38 -14.73 -9.76 2.95
CA ASN A 38 -15.91 -10.17 3.71
C ASN A 38 -15.63 -10.69 5.12
N ARG A 39 -14.36 -10.91 5.50
CA ARG A 39 -14.01 -11.27 6.88
C ARG A 39 -14.31 -10.19 7.90
N ASN A 40 -14.30 -8.92 7.51
CA ASN A 40 -14.75 -7.86 8.39
C ASN A 40 -16.28 -7.78 8.32
N HIS A 41 -16.98 -8.21 9.36
CA HIS A 41 -18.44 -8.21 9.39
C HIS A 41 -19.07 -6.80 9.41
N ILE A 42 -18.30 -5.76 9.78
CA ILE A 42 -18.76 -4.37 9.80
C ILE A 42 -18.75 -3.78 8.39
N THR A 43 -17.64 -3.92 7.67
CA THR A 43 -17.46 -3.28 6.35
C THR A 43 -17.80 -4.22 5.19
N GLY A 44 -17.77 -5.53 5.43
CA GLY A 44 -17.99 -6.56 4.43
C GLY A 44 -17.09 -6.37 3.20
N ASN A 45 -17.72 -6.40 2.02
CA ASN A 45 -17.02 -6.25 0.74
C ASN A 45 -16.82 -4.79 0.31
N VAL A 46 -17.09 -3.81 1.18
CA VAL A 46 -17.09 -2.38 0.82
C VAL A 46 -15.77 -1.72 1.21
N LEU A 47 -15.22 -0.93 0.29
CA LEU A 47 -14.16 0.03 0.57
C LEU A 47 -14.69 1.44 0.25
N CYS A 48 -14.33 2.42 1.09
CA CYS A 48 -14.64 3.82 0.81
C CYS A 48 -13.84 4.34 -0.41
N ALA A 49 -14.20 5.53 -0.91
CA ALA A 49 -13.52 6.16 -2.04
C ALA A 49 -12.00 6.28 -1.85
N LYS A 50 -11.53 6.49 -0.62
CA LYS A 50 -10.08 6.54 -0.31
C LYS A 50 -9.43 5.17 -0.46
N GLY A 51 -10.06 4.12 0.07
CA GLY A 51 -9.57 2.75 -0.03
C GLY A 51 -9.50 2.25 -1.49
N MET A 52 -10.48 2.64 -2.31
CA MET A 52 -10.46 2.32 -3.75
C MET A 52 -9.29 2.97 -4.50
N ARG A 53 -8.66 4.02 -3.94
CA ARG A 53 -7.53 4.74 -4.55
C ARG A 53 -6.17 4.32 -4.02
N TYR A 54 -6.07 3.24 -3.23
CA TYR A 54 -4.79 2.74 -2.75
C TYR A 54 -3.79 2.46 -3.87
N MET A 55 -4.26 1.94 -5.01
CA MET A 55 -3.39 1.64 -6.16
C MET A 55 -2.78 2.90 -6.76
N ASP A 56 -3.50 4.02 -6.77
CA ASP A 56 -2.97 5.31 -7.21
C ASP A 56 -1.85 5.80 -6.27
N MET A 57 -2.05 5.66 -4.95
CA MET A 57 -1.08 6.10 -3.94
C MET A 57 0.19 5.23 -3.98
N ILE A 58 0.06 3.91 -4.08
CA ILE A 58 1.19 2.97 -4.12
C ILE A 58 2.04 3.19 -5.39
N ASN A 59 1.38 3.51 -6.51
CA ASN A 59 2.04 3.70 -7.80
C ASN A 59 2.30 5.17 -8.15
N HIS A 60 2.04 6.11 -7.23
CA HIS A 60 2.20 7.54 -7.49
C HIS A 60 3.64 7.86 -7.93
N PRO A 61 3.85 8.71 -8.96
CA PRO A 61 5.18 9.06 -9.45
C PRO A 61 6.08 9.67 -8.36
N ASP A 62 5.50 10.46 -7.45
CA ASP A 62 6.23 11.11 -6.36
C ASP A 62 6.45 10.23 -5.12
N ARG A 63 6.13 8.92 -5.18
CA ARG A 63 6.33 8.02 -4.04
C ARG A 63 7.81 7.99 -3.64
N ILE A 64 8.09 8.32 -2.38
CA ILE A 64 9.44 8.26 -1.82
C ILE A 64 9.87 6.79 -1.73
N ARG A 65 10.91 6.42 -2.49
CA ARG A 65 11.45 5.05 -2.57
C ARG A 65 12.87 4.93 -2.00
N GLU A 66 13.50 6.06 -1.71
CA GLU A 66 14.87 6.16 -1.25
C GLU A 66 14.93 7.09 -0.04
N PRO A 67 15.80 6.82 0.94
CA PRO A 67 16.01 7.74 2.05
C PRO A 67 16.46 9.12 1.59
N LEU A 68 16.02 10.14 2.33
CA LEU A 68 16.38 11.54 2.09
C LEU A 68 17.02 12.13 3.35
N ILE A 69 18.13 12.85 3.18
CA ILE A 69 18.82 13.58 4.25
C ILE A 69 18.60 15.08 4.05
N LYS A 70 18.28 15.79 5.13
CA LYS A 70 18.17 17.24 5.13
C LYS A 70 19.56 17.87 5.11
N GLU A 71 19.83 18.71 4.10
CA GLU A 71 21.01 19.55 4.00
C GLU A 71 20.61 21.03 3.99
N LYS A 72 21.59 21.95 4.09
CA LYS A 72 21.35 23.40 4.12
C LYS A 72 20.49 23.89 2.95
N ASN A 73 20.66 23.29 1.77
CA ASN A 73 20.00 23.70 0.53
C ASN A 73 18.86 22.77 0.08
N GLY A 74 18.37 21.86 0.93
CA GLY A 74 17.24 20.99 0.56
C GLY A 74 17.35 19.56 1.08
N TRP A 75 16.77 18.63 0.32
CA TRP A 75 16.81 17.19 0.60
C TRP A 75 17.68 16.50 -0.44
N LYS A 76 18.62 15.66 0.01
CA LYS A 76 19.48 14.87 -0.85
C LYS A 76 19.21 13.38 -0.64
N ARG A 77 19.17 12.62 -1.73
CA ARG A 77 19.03 11.16 -1.68
C ARG A 77 20.22 10.52 -1.00
N ALA A 78 19.96 9.46 -0.24
CA ALA A 78 20.96 8.67 0.46
C ALA A 78 20.67 7.16 0.29
N SER A 79 21.68 6.33 0.56
CA SER A 79 21.49 4.89 0.63
C SER A 79 21.14 4.48 2.06
N TRP A 80 20.36 3.40 2.21
CA TRP A 80 20.07 2.82 3.51
C TRP A 80 21.35 2.53 4.28
N ARG A 81 22.31 1.80 3.69
CA ARG A 81 23.61 1.46 4.34
C ARG A 81 24.30 2.66 5.00
N LYS A 82 24.22 3.85 4.40
CA LYS A 82 24.86 5.07 4.93
C LYS A 82 24.15 5.65 6.16
N LEU A 83 22.87 5.34 6.37
CA LEU A 83 22.07 5.84 7.50
C LEU A 83 22.07 4.92 8.73
N TRP A 84 22.46 3.66 8.57
CA TRP A 84 22.51 2.67 9.65
C TRP A 84 23.87 2.61 10.37
N ILE A 85 24.80 3.51 10.01
CA ILE A 85 26.10 3.73 10.65
C ILE A 85 26.07 5.10 11.31
#